data_AF-A0A0J7XP65-F1
#
_entry.id   AF-A0A0J7XP65-F1
#
_cell.length_a   1.000
_cell.length_b   1.000
_cell.length_c   1.000
_cell.angle_alpha   90.00
_cell.angle_beta   90.00
_cell.angle_gamma   90.00
#
_symmetry.space_group_name_H-M   'P 1'
#
loop_
_entity.id
_entity.type
_entity.pdbx_description
1 polymer ?
#
loop_
_entity_poly.entity_id
_entity_poly.type
_entity_poly.pdbx_seq_one_letter_code
_entity_poly.pdbx_strand_id
1 'polypeptide(L)'
;MGDTEAERAQKVRIGQDRFRVAVMDYWNRTCPFTGVVEPQLLRASHIIPWADCESDQERLNVHNGLLLSSLWDAAFDSGLVTFDDLGNAIASPSLGKSARLALALEKAPPLQLVDEQRSRLAWHRSEIWVAD
;
A
#
# COMPACT_ATOMS: atom_id res chain seq x y z
N MET A 1 -13.06 31.58 -6.38
CA MET A 1 -13.14 31.53 -4.91
C MET A 1 -12.64 30.14 -4.53
N GLY A 2 -11.45 30.03 -3.94
CA GLY A 2 -10.83 28.73 -3.67
C GLY A 2 -11.44 28.04 -2.46
N ASP A 3 -11.38 26.72 -2.41
CA ASP A 3 -11.84 25.93 -1.27
C ASP A 3 -11.10 26.31 0.02
N THR A 4 -11.83 26.37 1.12
CA THR A 4 -11.31 26.48 2.49
C THR A 4 -10.55 25.22 2.91
N GLU A 5 -9.71 25.30 3.94
CA GLU A 5 -8.97 24.14 4.47
C GLU A 5 -9.92 23.02 4.97
N ALA A 6 -11.06 23.40 5.56
CA ALA A 6 -12.07 22.46 6.02
C ALA A 6 -12.70 21.68 4.85
N GLU A 7 -13.03 22.36 3.75
CA GLU A 7 -13.58 21.72 2.55
C GLU A 7 -12.56 20.79 1.89
N ARG A 8 -11.27 21.17 1.87
CA ARG A 8 -10.19 20.31 1.36
C ARG A 8 -10.03 19.04 2.21
N ALA A 9 -10.02 19.18 3.54
CA ALA A 9 -9.92 18.04 4.45
C ALA A 9 -11.11 17.08 4.30
N GLN A 10 -12.32 17.62 4.10
CA GLN A 10 -13.52 16.83 3.84
C GLN A 10 -13.41 16.06 2.51
N LYS A 11 -12.96 16.71 1.43
CA LYS A 11 -12.77 16.08 0.12
C LYS A 11 -11.74 14.95 0.19
N VAL A 12 -10.60 15.17 0.88
CA VAL A 12 -9.57 14.13 1.09
C VAL A 12 -10.16 12.93 1.82
N ARG A 13 -10.91 13.16 2.91
CA ARG A 13 -11.54 12.08 3.68
C ARG A 13 -12.49 11.24 2.81
N ILE A 14 -13.37 11.89 2.06
CA ILE A 14 -14.32 11.20 1.16
C ILE A 14 -13.56 10.41 0.09
N GLY A 15 -12.51 10.98 -0.48
CA GLY A 15 -11.67 10.32 -1.47
C GLY A 15 -10.97 9.08 -0.92
N GLN A 16 -10.37 9.19 0.27
CA GLN A 16 -9.75 8.09 1.00
C GLN A 16 -10.75 6.97 1.33
N ASP A 17 -11.96 7.31 1.78
CA ASP A 17 -13.02 6.33 2.05
C ASP A 17 -13.41 5.56 0.78
N ARG A 18 -13.55 6.26 -0.35
CA ARG A 18 -13.86 5.65 -1.65
C ARG A 18 -12.73 4.73 -2.15
N PHE A 19 -11.49 5.20 -2.06
CA PHE A 19 -10.31 4.41 -2.40
C PHE A 19 -10.25 3.14 -1.56
N ARG A 20 -10.44 3.28 -0.24
CA ARG A 20 -10.43 2.14 0.69
C ARG A 20 -11.45 1.08 0.31
N VAL A 21 -12.69 1.46 -0.03
CA VAL A 21 -13.72 0.51 -0.46
C VAL A 21 -13.30 -0.21 -1.74
N ALA A 22 -12.80 0.53 -2.75
CA ALA A 22 -12.38 -0.06 -4.02
C ALA A 22 -11.23 -1.07 -3.85
N VAL A 23 -10.22 -0.73 -3.04
CA VAL A 23 -9.07 -1.62 -2.75
C VAL A 23 -9.52 -2.84 -1.95
N MET A 24 -10.39 -2.66 -0.95
CA MET A 24 -10.98 -3.78 -0.22
C MET A 24 -11.66 -4.78 -1.15
N ASP A 25 -12.47 -4.30 -2.09
CA ASP A 25 -13.21 -5.17 -3.01
C ASP A 25 -12.29 -5.82 -4.05
N TYR A 26 -11.31 -5.09 -4.61
CA TYR A 26 -10.32 -5.64 -5.56
C TYR A 26 -9.51 -6.80 -4.98
N TRP A 27 -9.14 -6.71 -3.70
CA TRP A 27 -8.37 -7.75 -3.01
C TRP A 27 -9.24 -8.79 -2.28
N ASN A 28 -10.53 -8.90 -2.63
CA ASN A 28 -11.46 -9.85 -1.99
C ASN A 28 -11.49 -9.73 -0.45
N ARG A 29 -11.29 -8.52 0.06
CA ARG A 29 -11.33 -8.17 1.49
C ARG A 29 -10.39 -9.01 2.35
N THR A 30 -9.28 -9.46 1.77
CA THR A 30 -8.33 -10.38 2.41
C THR A 30 -6.91 -9.89 2.18
N CYS A 31 -6.09 -9.82 3.23
CA CYS A 31 -4.66 -9.56 3.05
C CYS A 31 -4.01 -10.78 2.35
N PRO A 32 -3.29 -10.59 1.22
CA PRO A 32 -2.76 -11.71 0.43
C PRO A 32 -1.64 -12.48 1.12
N PHE A 33 -0.99 -11.88 2.13
CA PHE A 33 0.13 -12.51 2.85
C PHE A 33 -0.30 -13.26 4.10
N THR A 34 -1.25 -12.69 4.85
CA THR A 34 -1.63 -13.21 6.17
C THR A 34 -2.98 -13.93 6.17
N GLY A 35 -3.80 -13.74 5.13
CA GLY A 35 -5.17 -14.25 5.09
C GLY A 35 -6.15 -13.54 6.03
N VAL A 36 -5.75 -12.44 6.67
CA VAL A 36 -6.60 -11.64 7.57
C VAL A 36 -7.76 -11.02 6.79
N VAL A 37 -8.97 -11.08 7.35
CA VAL A 37 -10.21 -10.58 6.72
C VAL A 37 -10.92 -9.51 7.54
N GLU A 38 -10.55 -9.36 8.83
CA GLU A 38 -11.16 -8.40 9.75
C GLU A 38 -10.85 -6.96 9.27
N PRO A 39 -11.87 -6.17 8.84
CA PRO A 39 -11.61 -4.87 8.24
C PRO A 39 -10.85 -3.89 9.15
N GLN A 40 -10.97 -4.05 10.47
CA GLN A 40 -10.27 -3.22 11.46
C GLN A 40 -8.74 -3.44 11.43
N LEU A 41 -8.31 -4.64 11.02
CA LEU A 41 -6.90 -5.01 10.89
C LEU A 41 -6.36 -4.77 9.47
N LEU A 42 -7.23 -4.46 8.52
CA LEU A 42 -6.90 -4.22 7.12
C LEU A 42 -6.71 -2.74 6.80
N ARG A 43 -5.75 -2.47 5.93
CA ARG A 43 -5.38 -1.13 5.44
C ARG A 43 -5.33 -1.16 3.92
N ALA A 44 -5.95 -0.17 3.30
CA ALA A 44 -5.80 0.09 1.88
C ALA A 44 -4.60 1.03 1.76
N SER A 45 -3.42 0.44 1.61
CA SER A 45 -2.15 1.17 1.51
C SER A 45 -1.99 1.69 0.09
N HIS A 46 -1.65 2.96 -0.04
CA HIS A 46 -1.29 3.56 -1.32
C HIS A 46 0.12 3.16 -1.71
N ILE A 47 0.34 2.73 -2.96
CA ILE A 47 1.70 2.46 -3.47
C ILE A 47 2.45 3.78 -3.65
N ILE A 48 1.83 4.73 -4.36
CA ILE A 48 2.24 6.13 -4.42
C ILE A 48 1.39 6.90 -3.41
N PRO A 49 1.97 7.46 -2.34
CA PRO A 49 1.22 8.16 -1.30
C PRO A 49 0.30 9.23 -1.85
N TRP A 50 -0.83 9.44 -1.18
CA TRP A 50 -1.86 10.41 -1.60
C TRP A 50 -1.30 11.82 -1.88
N ALA A 51 -0.31 12.24 -1.07
CA ALA A 51 0.32 13.55 -1.18
C ALA A 51 1.20 13.69 -2.43
N ASP A 52 1.81 12.59 -2.89
CA ASP A 52 2.73 12.54 -4.03
C ASP A 52 2.02 12.21 -5.34
N CYS A 53 0.75 11.84 -5.29
CA CYS A 53 -0.08 11.65 -6.48
C CYS A 53 -0.32 12.97 -7.22
N GLU A 54 0.01 12.99 -8.52
CA GLU A 54 -0.14 14.17 -9.39
C GLU A 54 -1.61 14.51 -9.73
N SER A 55 -2.54 13.58 -9.54
CA SER A 55 -3.96 13.77 -9.90
C SER A 55 -4.92 13.01 -8.99
N ASP A 56 -6.17 13.46 -8.94
CA ASP A 56 -7.24 12.74 -8.24
C ASP A 56 -7.55 11.38 -8.89
N GLN A 57 -7.28 11.23 -10.19
CA GLN A 57 -7.40 9.95 -10.88
C GLN A 57 -6.41 8.92 -10.31
N GLU A 58 -5.19 9.36 -9.98
CA GLU A 58 -4.14 8.53 -9.38
C GLU A 58 -4.43 8.21 -7.92
N ARG A 59 -4.91 9.20 -7.15
CA ARG A 59 -5.33 9.05 -5.75
C ARG A 59 -6.45 8.04 -5.56
N LEU A 60 -7.35 7.96 -6.54
CA LEU A 60 -8.52 7.08 -6.53
C LEU A 60 -8.33 5.82 -7.39
N ASN A 61 -7.15 5.60 -7.98
CA ASN A 61 -6.90 4.42 -8.79
C ASN A 61 -6.75 3.19 -7.87
N VAL A 62 -7.59 2.18 -8.09
CA VAL A 62 -7.54 0.92 -7.32
C VAL A 62 -6.21 0.18 -7.47
N HIS A 63 -5.53 0.31 -8.63
CA HIS A 63 -4.21 -0.26 -8.89
C HIS A 63 -3.07 0.53 -8.23
N ASN A 64 -3.36 1.70 -7.65
CA ASN A 64 -2.46 2.37 -6.72
C ASN A 64 -2.67 1.90 -5.26
N GLY A 65 -3.36 0.77 -5.06
CA GLY A 65 -3.67 0.25 -3.74
C GLY A 65 -3.31 -1.22 -3.53
N LEU A 66 -2.71 -1.50 -2.37
CA LEU A 66 -2.54 -2.82 -1.81
C LEU A 66 -3.44 -2.99 -0.58
N LEU A 67 -4.08 -4.15 -0.44
CA LEU A 67 -4.80 -4.48 0.79
C LEU A 67 -3.89 -5.26 1.73
N LEU A 68 -3.42 -4.60 2.78
CA LEU A 68 -2.43 -5.14 3.70
C LEU A 68 -3.01 -5.29 5.11
N SER A 69 -2.49 -6.24 5.87
CA SER A 69 -2.69 -6.24 7.33
C SER A 69 -1.89 -5.10 7.96
N SER A 70 -2.30 -4.64 9.13
CA SER A 70 -1.73 -3.41 9.74
C SER A 70 -0.20 -3.45 9.92
N LEU A 71 0.40 -4.62 10.15
CA LEU A 71 1.85 -4.75 10.26
C LEU A 71 2.54 -4.67 8.88
N TRP A 72 1.97 -5.30 7.87
CA TRP A 72 2.46 -5.26 6.49
C TRP A 72 2.34 -3.85 5.90
N ASP A 73 1.22 -3.18 6.15
CA ASP A 73 0.97 -1.78 5.84
C ASP A 73 2.05 -0.88 6.43
N ALA A 74 2.27 -0.94 7.74
CA ALA A 74 3.29 -0.14 8.40
C ALA A 74 4.70 -0.40 7.86
N ALA A 75 5.04 -1.67 7.55
CA ALA A 75 6.34 -2.00 6.96
C ALA A 75 6.50 -1.47 5.53
N PHE A 76 5.43 -1.48 4.74
CA PHE A 76 5.43 -1.00 3.36
C PHE A 76 5.45 0.53 3.27
N ASP A 77 4.56 1.21 4.02
CA ASP A 77 4.46 2.68 4.06
C ASP A 77 5.75 3.33 4.61
N SER A 78 6.47 2.64 5.51
CA SER A 78 7.76 3.12 6.04
C SER A 78 8.96 2.76 5.18
N GLY A 79 8.75 2.13 4.02
CA GLY A 79 9.84 1.72 3.12
C GLY A 79 10.70 0.57 3.65
N LEU A 80 10.28 -0.12 4.71
CA LEU A 80 10.99 -1.29 5.24
C LEU A 80 10.75 -2.56 4.42
N VAL A 81 9.66 -2.61 3.66
CA VAL A 81 9.35 -3.65 2.69
C VAL A 81 8.84 -3.00 1.40
N THR A 82 9.19 -3.56 0.27
CA THR A 82 8.62 -3.27 -1.05
C THR A 82 8.41 -4.58 -1.82
N PHE A 83 8.04 -4.52 -3.10
CA PHE A 83 7.84 -5.70 -3.93
C PHE A 83 8.60 -5.57 -5.25
N ASP A 84 9.22 -6.66 -5.71
CA ASP A 84 9.81 -6.73 -7.05
C ASP A 84 8.73 -6.84 -8.13
N ASP A 85 9.12 -6.81 -9.40
CA ASP A 85 8.16 -6.93 -10.49
C ASP A 85 7.47 -8.30 -10.49
N LEU A 86 8.10 -9.36 -10.00
CA LEU A 86 7.48 -10.68 -9.86
C LEU A 86 6.51 -10.77 -8.66
N GLY A 87 6.38 -9.70 -7.88
CA GLY A 87 5.52 -9.61 -6.70
C GLY A 87 6.15 -10.16 -5.43
N ASN A 88 7.43 -10.55 -5.45
CA ASN A 88 8.13 -11.02 -4.26
C ASN A 88 8.41 -9.85 -3.30
N ALA A 89 8.20 -10.06 -2.01
CA ALA A 89 8.53 -9.07 -0.99
C ALA A 89 10.07 -8.89 -0.90
N ILE A 90 10.52 -7.65 -0.96
CA ILE A 90 11.91 -7.25 -0.73
C ILE A 90 11.97 -6.51 0.60
N ALA A 91 12.75 -7.01 1.56
CA ALA A 91 13.03 -6.30 2.80
C ALA A 91 14.16 -5.28 2.62
N SER A 92 13.99 -4.11 3.24
CA SER A 92 15.10 -3.19 3.53
C SER A 92 16.16 -3.90 4.40
N PRO A 93 17.46 -3.60 4.21
CA PRO A 93 18.51 -4.05 5.13
C PRO A 93 18.30 -3.62 6.58
N SER A 94 17.58 -2.51 6.80
CA SER A 94 17.26 -1.98 8.13
C SER A 94 16.15 -2.75 8.85
N LEU A 95 15.42 -3.65 8.16
CA LEU A 95 14.33 -4.42 8.76
C LEU A 95 14.88 -5.54 9.66
N GLY A 96 14.77 -5.32 10.97
CA GLY A 96 15.26 -6.26 11.98
C GLY A 96 14.61 -7.65 11.95
N LYS A 97 15.31 -8.64 12.52
CA LYS A 97 14.89 -10.05 12.54
C LYS A 97 13.52 -10.29 13.18
N SER A 98 13.20 -9.57 14.26
CA SER A 98 11.90 -9.71 14.94
C SER A 98 10.74 -9.31 14.03
N ALA A 99 10.88 -8.21 13.28
CA ALA A 99 9.88 -7.75 12.32
C ALA A 99 9.75 -8.70 11.13
N ARG A 100 10.86 -9.20 10.57
CA ARG A 100 10.85 -10.23 9.51
C ARG A 100 10.07 -11.49 9.94
N LEU A 101 10.28 -11.93 11.18
CA LEU A 101 9.56 -13.08 11.75
C LEU A 101 8.06 -12.77 11.92
N ALA A 102 7.71 -11.60 12.46
CA ALA A 102 6.32 -11.20 12.67
C ALA A 102 5.55 -11.03 11.35
N LEU A 103 6.22 -10.57 10.29
CA LEU A 103 5.67 -10.49 8.93
C LEU A 103 5.57 -11.87 8.25
N ALA A 104 6.21 -12.90 8.81
CA ALA A 104 6.47 -14.17 8.13
C ALA A 104 7.07 -13.98 6.73
N LEU A 105 7.98 -13.00 6.60
CA LEU A 105 8.45 -12.47 5.31
C LEU A 105 8.95 -13.56 4.36
N GLU A 106 9.76 -14.49 4.87
CA GLU A 106 10.36 -15.57 4.06
C GLU A 106 9.34 -16.59 3.51
N LYS A 107 8.10 -16.53 4.01
CA LYS A 107 6.99 -17.39 3.58
C LYS A 107 5.91 -16.60 2.84
N ALA A 108 6.10 -15.28 2.65
CA ALA A 108 5.12 -14.46 1.97
C ALA A 108 5.00 -14.90 0.50
N PRO A 109 3.80 -15.25 0.02
CA PRO A 109 3.60 -15.57 -1.38
C PRO A 109 3.80 -14.31 -2.26
N PRO A 110 4.23 -14.46 -3.51
CA PRO A 110 4.32 -13.33 -4.43
C PRO A 110 2.93 -12.76 -4.74
N LEU A 111 2.83 -11.43 -4.82
CA LEU A 111 1.63 -10.75 -5.29
C LEU A 111 1.38 -11.05 -6.77
N GLN A 112 0.11 -11.23 -7.13
CA GLN A 112 -0.30 -11.27 -8.53
C GLN A 112 -0.50 -9.84 -9.02
N LEU A 113 0.53 -9.30 -9.70
CA LEU A 113 0.58 -7.90 -10.11
C LEU A 113 0.17 -7.71 -11.57
N VAL A 114 -0.70 -6.73 -11.82
CA VAL A 114 -0.93 -6.15 -13.15
C VAL A 114 0.12 -5.08 -13.47
N ASP A 115 0.28 -4.72 -14.75
CA ASP A 115 1.29 -3.76 -15.22
C ASP A 115 1.17 -2.38 -14.54
N GLU A 116 -0.05 -1.95 -14.28
CA GLU A 116 -0.35 -0.73 -13.54
C GLU A 116 0.20 -0.74 -12.11
N GLN A 117 0.17 -1.89 -11.41
CA GLN A 117 0.75 -2.01 -10.08
C GLN A 117 2.27 -2.07 -10.15
N ARG A 118 2.84 -2.78 -11.14
CA ARG A 118 4.29 -2.87 -11.34
C ARG A 118 4.92 -1.50 -11.54
N SER A 119 4.31 -0.66 -12.37
CA SER A 119 4.80 0.69 -12.66
C SER A 119 4.85 1.56 -11.40
N ARG A 120 3.85 1.44 -10.52
CA ARG A 120 3.79 2.17 -9.25
C ARG A 120 4.74 1.60 -8.20
N LEU A 121 4.91 0.28 -8.18
CA LEU A 121 5.89 -0.35 -7.30
C LEU A 121 7.33 0.00 -7.70
N ALA A 122 7.59 0.19 -9.00
CA ALA A 122 8.87 0.72 -9.45
C ALA A 122 9.14 2.13 -8.89
N TRP A 123 8.11 3.00 -8.85
CA TRP A 123 8.19 4.30 -8.18
C TRP A 123 8.39 4.15 -6.66
N HIS A 124 7.65 3.27 -5.99
CA HIS A 124 7.81 3.05 -4.55
C HIS A 124 9.23 2.61 -4.20
N ARG A 125 9.83 1.75 -5.03
CA ARG A 125 11.23 1.33 -4.89
C ARG A 125 12.24 2.45 -5.08
N SER A 126 11.93 3.50 -5.86
CA SER A 126 12.85 4.64 -6.08
C SER A 126 12.69 5.74 -5.04
N GLU A 127 11.46 5.99 -4.56
CA GLU A 127 11.17 7.16 -3.70
C GLU A 127 10.99 6.83 -2.22
N ILE A 128 10.51 5.62 -1.89
CA ILE A 128 10.09 5.27 -0.52
C ILE A 128 10.95 4.16 0.09
N TRP A 129 11.26 3.12 -0.68
CA TRP A 129 11.98 1.95 -0.16
C TRP A 129 13.40 2.32 0.32
N VAL A 130 13.71 1.94 1.56
CA VAL A 130 15.02 2.19 2.17
C VAL A 130 15.98 1.11 1.74
N ALA A 131 16.82 1.42 0.75
CA ALA A 131 17.79 0.47 0.21
C ALA A 131 19.02 0.25 1.09
N ASP A 132 19.41 1.22 1.95
CA ASP A 132 20.52 1.14 2.92
C ASP A 132 20.40 2.21 4.04
#